data_AF-A5KRD6-F1
#
_entry.id   AF-A5KRD6-F1
#
_cell.length_a   1.000
_cell.length_b   1.000
_cell.length_c   1.000
_cell.angle_alpha   90.00
_cell.angle_beta   90.00
_cell.angle_gamma   90.00
#
_symmetry.space_group_name_H-M   'P 1'
#
loop_
_entity.id
_entity.type
_entity.pdbx_description
1 polymer ?
#
loop_
_entity_poly.entity_id
_entity_poly.type
_entity_poly.pdbx_seq_one_letter_code
_entity_poly.pdbx_strand_id
1 'polypeptide(L)'
;MQWEIESAKTKNGVVYTNLADNTVEILKYTGTESNVTIPDKIDNKVVKTLGAESFTENETVVGVTIPAQVTNLQYGAFASCTNLKKVTFAQGSQLKKNQRRNI
;
A
#
# COMPACT_ATOMS: atom_id res chain seq x y z
N MET A 1 22.32 -12.58 -15.54
CA MET A 1 20.97 -13.16 -15.52
C MET A 1 20.01 -12.03 -15.22
N GLN A 2 19.20 -11.70 -16.23
CA GLN A 2 18.44 -10.48 -16.39
C GLN A 2 17.07 -10.67 -15.74
N TRP A 3 16.81 -9.96 -14.63
CA TRP A 3 15.48 -9.86 -14.05
C TRP A 3 15.04 -8.40 -14.26
N GLU A 4 14.46 -8.11 -15.42
CA GLU A 4 13.73 -6.85 -15.59
C GLU A 4 12.37 -7.01 -14.92
N ILE A 5 12.30 -6.83 -13.60
CA ILE A 5 11.06 -6.28 -13.04
C ILE A 5 10.98 -4.87 -13.62
N GLU A 6 9.80 -4.41 -14.05
CA GLU A 6 9.60 -2.97 -14.21
C GLU A 6 10.19 -2.30 -12.96
N SER A 7 11.19 -1.44 -13.17
CA SER A 7 12.00 -0.92 -12.08
C SER A 7 11.08 -0.28 -11.04
N ALA A 8 11.13 -0.79 -9.81
CA ALA A 8 10.35 -0.21 -8.73
C ALA A 8 10.66 1.28 -8.66
N LYS A 9 9.62 2.10 -8.77
CA LYS A 9 9.72 3.55 -8.78
C LYS A 9 9.51 4.06 -7.37
N THR A 10 10.12 5.18 -7.05
CA THR A 10 9.93 5.83 -5.74
C THR A 10 9.41 7.24 -5.92
N LYS A 11 8.37 7.60 -5.18
CA LYS A 11 7.80 8.95 -5.15
C LYS A 11 7.34 9.28 -3.73
N ASN A 12 7.88 10.35 -3.14
CA ASN A 12 7.53 10.78 -1.78
C ASN A 12 7.63 9.67 -0.72
N GLY A 13 8.68 8.84 -0.81
CA GLY A 13 8.88 7.70 0.09
C GLY A 13 7.95 6.51 -0.17
N VAL A 14 7.09 6.56 -1.19
CA VAL A 14 6.30 5.40 -1.64
C VAL A 14 7.09 4.70 -2.75
N VAL A 15 7.47 3.45 -2.51
CA VAL A 15 8.05 2.53 -3.49
C VAL A 15 6.91 1.74 -4.13
N TYR A 16 6.81 1.76 -5.44
CA TYR A 16 5.69 1.18 -6.17
C TYR A 16 6.11 0.61 -7.53
N THR A 17 5.26 -0.23 -8.10
CA THR A 17 5.37 -0.72 -9.47
C THR A 17 4.04 -0.57 -10.21
N ASN A 18 4.10 -0.56 -11.54
CA ASN A 18 2.89 -0.61 -12.35
C ASN A 18 2.56 -2.06 -12.66
N LEU A 19 1.27 -2.36 -12.68
CA LEU A 19 0.75 -3.66 -13.08
C LEU A 19 0.28 -3.62 -14.54
N ALA A 20 0.17 -4.81 -15.14
CA ALA A 20 -0.25 -4.96 -16.54
C ALA A 20 -1.67 -4.45 -16.81
N ASP A 21 -2.51 -4.30 -15.77
CA ASP A 21 -3.87 -3.77 -15.86
C ASP A 21 -3.95 -2.24 -15.72
N ASN A 22 -2.81 -1.54 -15.84
CA ASN A 22 -2.69 -0.10 -15.71
C ASN A 22 -2.99 0.43 -14.29
N THR A 23 -2.82 -0.40 -13.27
CA THR A 23 -2.90 -0.03 -11.86
C THR A 23 -1.54 0.02 -11.20
N VAL A 24 -1.50 0.49 -9.96
CA VAL A 24 -0.28 0.62 -9.15
C VAL A 24 -0.39 -0.26 -7.92
N GLU A 25 0.70 -0.97 -7.65
CA GLU A 25 0.95 -1.70 -6.42
C GLU A 25 2.03 -0.99 -5.60
N ILE A 26 1.72 -0.71 -4.33
CA ILE A 26 2.68 -0.16 -3.38
C ILE A 26 3.47 -1.32 -2.79
N LEU A 27 4.78 -1.31 -3.02
CA LEU A 27 5.70 -2.35 -2.56
C LEU A 27 6.29 -2.03 -1.19
N LYS A 28 6.56 -0.75 -0.91
CA LYS A 28 7.13 -0.33 0.37
C LYS A 28 6.87 1.14 0.65
N TYR A 29 6.73 1.51 1.91
CA TYR A 29 6.77 2.88 2.39
C TYR A 29 8.06 3.14 3.17
N THR A 30 8.91 4.01 2.62
CA THR A 30 10.20 4.46 3.17
C THR A 30 10.16 5.96 3.51
N GLY A 31 8.98 6.57 3.56
CA GLY A 31 8.84 7.97 3.96
C GLY A 31 8.94 8.14 5.48
N THR A 32 9.03 9.39 5.90
CA THR A 32 9.21 9.79 7.31
C THR A 32 7.95 10.39 7.93
N GLU A 33 6.84 10.40 7.20
CA GLU A 33 5.59 10.97 7.71
C GLU A 33 4.96 10.05 8.75
N SER A 34 4.53 10.63 9.86
CA SER A 34 3.78 9.90 10.88
C SER A 34 2.32 9.65 10.48
N ASN A 35 1.76 10.46 9.57
CA ASN A 35 0.42 10.29 9.05
C ASN A 35 0.46 10.18 7.52
N VAL A 36 0.33 8.96 7.02
CA VAL A 36 0.46 8.66 5.60
C VAL A 36 -0.91 8.64 4.96
N THR A 37 -1.10 9.48 3.94
CA THR A 37 -2.26 9.36 3.05
C THR A 37 -1.78 8.72 1.75
N ILE A 38 -2.24 7.50 1.48
CA ILE A 38 -1.94 6.83 0.22
C ILE A 38 -2.66 7.59 -0.91
N PRO A 39 -1.95 8.02 -1.96
CA PRO A 39 -2.58 8.76 -3.07
C PRO A 39 -3.52 7.83 -3.87
N ASP A 40 -4.63 8.37 -4.36
CA ASP A 40 -5.54 7.62 -5.26
C ASP A 40 -4.86 7.20 -6.57
N LYS A 41 -3.87 8.00 -7.02
CA LYS A 41 -3.13 7.78 -8.25
C LYS A 41 -1.66 8.10 -8.09
N ILE A 42 -0.81 7.29 -8.73
CA ILE A 42 0.61 7.57 -8.93
C ILE A 42 0.86 7.51 -10.44
N ASP A 43 1.50 8.54 -10.99
CA ASP A 43 1.79 8.66 -12.43
C ASP A 43 0.56 8.44 -13.32
N ASN A 44 -0.56 9.03 -12.93
CA ASN A 44 -1.87 8.93 -13.58
C ASN A 44 -2.50 7.53 -13.60
N LYS A 45 -1.93 6.57 -12.85
CA LYS A 45 -2.45 5.21 -12.67
C LYS A 45 -3.05 5.04 -11.28
N VAL A 46 -4.13 4.28 -11.18
CA VAL A 46 -4.88 4.10 -9.92
C VAL A 46 -4.12 3.19 -8.96
N VAL A 47 -3.96 3.61 -7.70
CA VAL A 47 -3.44 2.75 -6.64
C VAL A 47 -4.52 1.78 -6.22
N LYS A 48 -4.27 0.49 -6.45
CA LYS A 48 -5.26 -0.57 -6.24
C LYS A 48 -4.84 -1.59 -5.20
N THR A 49 -3.54 -1.76 -5.03
CA THR A 49 -2.95 -2.78 -4.17
C THR A 49 -1.94 -2.18 -3.21
N LEU A 50 -2.10 -2.47 -1.92
CA LEU A 50 -0.99 -2.45 -0.97
C LEU A 50 -0.38 -3.85 -0.97
N GLY A 51 0.85 -3.92 -1.48
CA GLY A 51 1.63 -5.14 -1.60
C GLY A 51 1.98 -5.73 -0.24
N ALA A 52 2.45 -6.98 -0.30
CA ALA A 52 2.87 -7.72 0.87
C ALA A 52 3.94 -6.91 1.60
N GLU A 53 3.79 -6.79 2.92
CA GLU A 53 4.78 -6.14 3.76
C GLU A 53 5.06 -4.65 3.42
N SER A 54 4.13 -3.97 2.74
CA SER A 54 4.32 -2.60 2.24
C SER A 54 4.63 -1.56 3.32
N PHE A 55 4.19 -1.74 4.55
CA PHE A 55 4.54 -0.90 5.71
C PHE A 55 5.27 -1.68 6.81
N THR A 56 5.77 -2.88 6.52
CA THR A 56 6.36 -3.74 7.55
C THR A 56 7.50 -3.06 8.30
N GLU A 57 7.53 -3.26 9.62
CA GLU A 57 8.53 -2.70 10.54
C GLU A 57 8.64 -1.17 10.50
N ASN A 58 7.60 -0.48 10.00
CA ASN A 58 7.59 0.97 10.03
C ASN A 58 7.24 1.48 11.44
N GLU A 59 8.27 1.94 12.15
CA GLU A 59 8.14 2.51 13.49
C GLU A 59 7.77 4.01 13.48
N THR A 60 7.76 4.68 12.33
CA THR A 60 7.46 6.11 12.25
C THR A 60 5.95 6.37 12.09
N VAL A 61 5.28 5.50 11.34
CA VAL A 61 3.88 5.71 10.95
C VAL A 61 2.94 5.44 12.14
N VAL A 62 2.14 6.45 12.45
CA VAL A 62 1.11 6.44 13.49
C VAL A 62 -0.29 6.30 12.89
N GLY A 63 -0.51 6.88 11.72
CA GLY A 63 -1.78 6.88 11.02
C GLY A 63 -1.63 6.58 9.53
N VAL A 64 -2.51 5.75 8.98
CA VAL A 64 -2.60 5.50 7.53
C VAL A 64 -4.02 5.74 7.04
N THR A 65 -4.17 6.55 5.99
CA THR A 65 -5.43 6.73 5.27
C THR A 65 -5.35 6.01 3.93
N ILE A 66 -6.21 5.01 3.75
CA ILE A 66 -6.29 4.18 2.55
C ILE A 66 -7.41 4.73 1.65
N PRO A 67 -7.11 5.07 0.39
CA PRO A 67 -8.09 5.60 -0.55
C PRO A 67 -9.13 4.56 -0.94
N ALA A 68 -10.27 5.03 -1.46
CA ALA A 68 -11.42 4.17 -1.73
C ALA A 68 -11.17 3.15 -2.85
N GLN A 69 -10.25 3.49 -3.77
CA GLN A 69 -9.90 2.67 -4.94
C GLN A 69 -8.96 1.50 -4.63
N VAL A 70 -8.36 1.47 -3.44
CA VAL A 70 -7.59 0.31 -3.00
C VAL A 70 -8.56 -0.83 -2.71
N THR A 71 -8.43 -1.92 -3.46
CA THR A 71 -9.26 -3.12 -3.32
C THR A 71 -8.52 -4.28 -2.69
N ASN A 72 -7.18 -4.21 -2.66
CA ASN A 72 -6.32 -5.31 -2.26
C ASN A 72 -5.33 -4.86 -1.18
N LEU A 73 -5.39 -5.52 -0.03
CA LEU A 73 -4.39 -5.47 1.03
C LEU A 73 -3.77 -6.86 1.13
N GLN A 74 -2.50 -6.98 0.78
CA GLN A 74 -1.80 -8.26 0.84
C GLN A 74 -1.33 -8.59 2.27
N TYR A 75 -0.84 -9.82 2.44
CA TYR A 75 -0.41 -10.34 3.73
C TYR A 75 0.67 -9.45 4.35
N GLY A 76 0.55 -9.23 5.67
CA GLY A 76 1.57 -8.52 6.42
C GLY A 76 1.75 -7.05 6.03
N ALA A 77 0.84 -6.43 5.27
CA ALA A 77 1.01 -5.04 4.80
C ALA A 77 1.34 -4.04 5.93
N PHE A 78 0.92 -4.29 7.17
CA PHE A 78 1.26 -3.49 8.36
C PHE A 78 1.91 -4.34 9.48
N ALA A 79 2.66 -5.39 9.12
CA ALA A 79 3.30 -6.25 10.09
C ALA A 79 4.35 -5.46 10.90
N SER A 80 4.43 -5.69 12.22
CA SER A 80 5.43 -5.05 13.09
C SER A 80 5.45 -3.51 13.06
N CYS A 81 4.38 -2.83 12.62
CA CYS A 81 4.26 -1.36 12.76
C CYS A 81 3.91 -1.01 14.21
N THR A 82 4.90 -0.92 15.09
CA THR A 82 4.73 -0.79 16.55
C THR A 82 4.03 0.51 16.98
N ASN A 83 4.21 1.59 16.22
CA ASN A 83 3.62 2.91 16.50
C ASN A 83 2.30 3.17 15.76
N LEU A 84 1.83 2.25 14.91
CA LEU A 84 0.60 2.41 14.13
C LEU A 84 -0.62 2.33 15.06
N LYS A 85 -1.30 3.47 15.24
CA LYS A 85 -2.49 3.59 16.10
C LYS A 85 -3.79 3.56 15.31
N LYS A 86 -3.77 3.99 14.05
CA LYS A 86 -5.00 4.17 13.26
C LYS A 86 -4.82 3.86 11.79
N VAL A 87 -5.70 3.04 11.26
CA VAL A 87 -5.89 2.88 9.81
C VAL A 87 -7.30 3.34 9.48
N THR A 88 -7.41 4.35 8.61
CA THR A 88 -8.67 4.94 8.16
C THR A 88 -8.91 4.57 6.71
N PHE A 89 -10.13 4.19 6.37
CA PHE A 89 -10.53 3.91 5.00
C PHE A 89 -11.37 5.08 4.49
N ALA A 90 -11.08 5.56 3.28
CA ALA A 90 -11.89 6.59 2.66
C ALA A 90 -13.34 6.11 2.44
N GLN A 91 -14.27 7.07 2.42
CA GLN A 91 -15.67 6.79 2.16
C GLN A 91 -15.84 6.07 0.81
N GLY A 92 -16.63 4.99 0.80
CA GLY A 92 -16.80 4.16 -0.39
C GLY A 92 -15.65 3.18 -0.65
N SER A 93 -14.84 2.86 0.36
CA SER A 93 -13.79 1.85 0.27
C SER A 93 -14.30 0.55 -0.35
N GLN A 94 -13.60 0.10 -1.39
CA GLN A 94 -13.92 -1.12 -2.13
C GLN A 94 -13.17 -2.35 -1.60
N LEU A 95 -12.49 -2.23 -0.45
CA LEU A 95 -11.82 -3.35 0.20
C LEU A 95 -12.83 -4.43 0.53
N LYS A 96 -12.71 -5.57 -0.17
CA LYS A 96 -13.49 -6.75 0.15
C LYS A 96 -13.01 -7.24 1.50
N LYS A 97 -13.90 -7.23 2.52
CA LYS A 97 -13.63 -7.81 3.84
C LYS A 97 -12.93 -9.16 3.62
N ASN A 98 -11.78 -9.33 4.26
CA ASN A 98 -11.00 -10.57 4.28
C ASN A 98 -11.93 -11.75 4.55
N GLN A 99 -12.36 -12.42 3.48
CA GLN A 99 -13.01 -13.72 3.54
C GLN A 99 -11.90 -14.67 3.97
N ARG A 100 -11.67 -14.75 5.29
CA ARG A 100 -10.85 -15.80 5.88
C ARG A 100 -11.35 -17.10 5.24
N ARG A 101 -10.45 -17.80 4.53
CA ARG A 101 -10.75 -19.13 4.02
C ARG A 101 -11.23 -19.95 5.22
N ASN A 102 -12.53 -20.27 5.23
CA ASN A 102 -13.03 -21.42 5.97
C ASN A 102 -12.27 -22.62 5.39
N ILE A 103 -11.28 -23.09 6.14
CA ILE A 103 -10.85 -24.49 6.10
C ILE A 103 -11.48 -25.18 7.30
#